data_AF-A0A1A8QNS4-F1
#
_entry.id   AF-A0A1A8QNS4-F1
#
_cell.length_a   1.000
_cell.length_b   1.000
_cell.length_c   1.000
_cell.angle_alpha   90.00
_cell.angle_beta   90.00
_cell.angle_gamma   90.00
#
_symmetry.space_group_name_H-M   'P 1'
#
loop_
_entity.id
_entity.type
_entity.pdbx_description
1 polymer ?
#
loop_
_entity_poly.entity_id
_entity_poly.type
_entity_poly.pdbx_seq_one_letter_code
_entity_poly.pdbx_strand_id
1 'polypeptide(L)'
;MAASVHVVAKMFWRVLPAVSHQIRQHQSCLPNQFLKTRLAPVLFAHPRQFLCEAASQKTEILSQYKDRPWDYLDSEEYVDRYGDQPVWNGYRRNHKGAIPPQKTRKTCIRGDKICGNPCPICRDANIIIHHQNVKLLQQFISPHTGIVYDPTRTGVCRKQQKKLNEAIDTARNHGKVL
;
A
#
# COMPACT_ATOMS: atom_id res chain seq x y z
N MET A 1 -41.72 -45.07 -33.68
CA MET A 1 -40.66 -45.04 -34.72
C MET A 1 -40.03 -43.66 -34.73
N ALA A 2 -38.75 -43.54 -35.11
CA ALA A 2 -37.87 -42.44 -34.73
C ALA A 2 -38.20 -41.06 -35.34
N ALA A 3 -37.80 -39.99 -34.64
CA ALA A 3 -37.70 -38.63 -35.16
C ALA A 3 -36.23 -38.26 -35.36
N SER A 4 -35.90 -37.67 -36.51
CA SER A 4 -34.53 -37.44 -36.98
C SER A 4 -33.83 -36.25 -36.29
N VAL A 5 -32.52 -36.36 -36.13
CA VAL A 5 -31.65 -35.30 -35.57
C VAL A 5 -31.00 -34.52 -36.71
N HIS A 6 -31.25 -33.21 -36.80
CA HIS A 6 -30.57 -32.33 -37.77
C HIS A 6 -29.65 -31.34 -37.07
N VAL A 7 -28.35 -31.51 -37.31
CA VAL A 7 -27.28 -30.61 -36.87
C VAL A 7 -27.25 -29.39 -37.80
N VAL A 8 -27.31 -28.17 -37.24
CA VAL A 8 -27.16 -26.92 -37.99
C VAL A 8 -25.81 -26.29 -37.71
N ALA A 9 -25.03 -26.04 -38.77
CA ALA A 9 -23.68 -25.49 -38.70
C ALA A 9 -23.67 -23.94 -38.65
N LYS A 10 -22.55 -23.40 -38.15
CA LYS A 10 -22.32 -21.96 -37.93
C LYS A 10 -22.25 -21.15 -39.23
N MET A 11 -22.80 -19.94 -39.20
CA MET A 11 -22.26 -18.76 -39.90
C MET A 11 -22.97 -17.51 -39.37
N PHE A 12 -22.23 -16.53 -38.83
CA PHE A 12 -22.56 -15.09 -38.98
C PHE A 12 -21.33 -14.24 -38.65
N TRP A 13 -20.98 -13.37 -39.58
CA TRP A 13 -19.84 -12.46 -39.51
C TRP A 13 -20.18 -11.24 -38.65
N ARG A 14 -19.20 -10.72 -37.90
CA ARG A 14 -19.20 -9.33 -37.42
C ARG A 14 -17.85 -8.68 -37.66
N VAL A 15 -17.90 -7.42 -38.06
CA VAL A 15 -16.85 -6.67 -38.74
C VAL A 15 -15.92 -5.97 -37.74
N LEU A 16 -14.61 -5.97 -38.00
CA LEU A 16 -13.67 -5.06 -37.34
C LEU A 16 -13.51 -3.77 -38.17
N PRO A 17 -13.66 -2.57 -37.58
CA PRO A 17 -13.13 -1.33 -38.16
C PRO A 17 -11.62 -1.23 -37.90
N ALA A 18 -10.83 -1.13 -38.97
CA ALA A 18 -9.42 -0.75 -38.86
C ALA A 18 -9.30 0.78 -38.88
N VAL A 19 -8.59 1.36 -37.91
CA VAL A 19 -8.16 2.76 -37.94
C VAL A 19 -6.67 2.81 -37.60
N SER A 20 -5.89 3.35 -38.53
CA SER A 20 -4.44 3.53 -38.45
C SER A 20 -4.08 5.02 -38.36
N HIS A 21 -2.78 5.30 -38.15
CA HIS A 21 -2.12 6.63 -38.07
C HIS A 21 -2.18 7.37 -36.72
N GLN A 22 -1.14 8.10 -36.26
CA GLN A 22 0.20 8.33 -36.83
C GLN A 22 1.33 8.04 -35.82
N ILE A 23 2.44 7.48 -36.32
CA ILE A 23 3.77 7.60 -35.70
C ILE A 23 4.43 8.84 -36.30
N ARG A 24 4.83 9.82 -35.45
CA ARG A 24 5.57 11.00 -35.91
C ARG A 24 7.07 10.70 -35.98
N GLN A 25 7.58 10.47 -37.18
CA GLN A 25 9.02 10.56 -37.48
C GLN A 25 9.39 12.01 -37.80
N HIS A 26 10.65 12.40 -37.55
CA HIS A 26 11.27 13.52 -38.25
C HIS A 26 12.74 13.22 -38.58
N GLN A 27 13.13 13.55 -39.81
CA GLN A 27 14.44 13.34 -40.44
C GLN A 27 15.03 14.71 -40.83
N SER A 28 16.33 14.96 -40.94
CA SER A 28 17.54 14.18 -40.65
C SER A 28 18.73 15.17 -40.59
N CYS A 29 19.98 14.67 -40.56
CA CYS A 29 21.09 15.03 -41.47
C CYS A 29 22.47 14.91 -40.78
N LEU A 30 23.37 14.13 -41.40
CA LEU A 30 24.81 14.19 -41.18
C LEU A 30 25.43 15.21 -42.15
N PRO A 31 26.66 15.70 -41.89
CA PRO A 31 27.80 15.02 -42.50
C PRO A 31 29.02 14.81 -41.59
N ASN A 32 29.84 13.83 -41.99
CA ASN A 32 31.17 13.49 -41.46
C ASN A 32 32.16 14.67 -41.47
N GLN A 33 33.15 14.68 -40.55
CA GLN A 33 34.59 14.42 -40.90
C GLN A 33 35.61 14.55 -39.74
N PHE A 34 36.61 13.65 -39.80
CA PHE A 34 38.02 13.69 -39.32
C PHE A 34 38.46 14.12 -37.89
N LEU A 35 38.96 13.09 -37.18
CA LEU A 35 40.30 12.96 -36.54
C LEU A 35 40.92 14.03 -35.59
N LYS A 36 41.55 13.47 -34.53
CA LYS A 36 42.82 13.85 -33.87
C LYS A 36 42.85 14.84 -32.66
N THR A 37 43.03 14.21 -31.49
CA THR A 37 44.02 14.50 -30.41
C THR A 37 43.87 15.67 -29.40
N ARG A 38 44.18 15.29 -28.14
CA ARG A 38 44.81 16.04 -27.02
C ARG A 38 43.95 16.95 -26.09
N LEU A 39 43.91 16.51 -24.83
CA LEU A 39 44.21 17.25 -23.58
C LEU A 39 43.68 18.70 -23.40
N ALA A 40 42.76 18.89 -22.45
CA ALA A 40 42.92 19.72 -21.23
C ALA A 40 41.57 19.88 -20.49
N PRO A 41 41.56 20.12 -19.15
CA PRO A 41 40.32 20.18 -18.38
C PRO A 41 39.70 21.59 -18.36
N VAL A 42 38.37 21.67 -18.43
CA VAL A 42 37.61 22.90 -18.15
C VAL A 42 36.70 22.68 -16.95
N LEU A 43 36.86 23.51 -15.94
CA LEU A 43 36.13 23.45 -14.67
C LEU A 43 34.66 23.86 -14.87
N PHE A 44 33.77 22.88 -15.06
CA PHE A 44 32.34 23.11 -14.90
C PHE A 44 31.94 22.98 -13.43
N ALA A 45 31.79 24.12 -12.76
CA ALA A 45 31.15 24.19 -11.45
C ALA A 45 29.68 23.78 -11.58
N HIS A 46 29.34 22.55 -11.19
CA HIS A 46 27.94 22.14 -11.10
C HIS A 46 27.22 22.92 -9.99
N PRO A 47 26.01 23.49 -10.24
CA PRO A 47 25.17 24.08 -9.20
C PRO A 47 24.65 22.99 -8.25
N ARG A 48 25.45 22.66 -7.24
CA ARG A 48 25.20 21.53 -6.32
C ARG A 48 24.23 21.89 -5.19
N GLN A 49 23.13 22.59 -5.51
CA GLN A 49 22.18 23.15 -4.53
C GLN A 49 20.75 22.61 -4.64
N PHE A 50 20.35 21.96 -5.73
CA PHE A 50 18.96 21.49 -5.94
C PHE A 50 18.65 20.03 -5.50
N LEU A 51 19.48 19.43 -4.64
CA LEU A 51 19.33 18.02 -4.23
C LEU A 51 19.21 17.80 -2.71
N CYS A 52 18.99 18.86 -1.92
CA CYS A 52 18.86 18.77 -0.46
C CYS A 52 17.39 18.74 0.07
N GLU A 53 16.45 19.43 -0.57
CA GLU A 53 15.03 19.48 -0.14
C GLU A 53 14.38 18.10 0.07
N ALA A 54 14.53 17.21 -0.91
CA ALA A 54 13.77 15.96 -0.98
C ALA A 54 14.10 14.95 0.14
N ALA A 55 15.27 15.05 0.76
CA ALA A 55 15.67 14.20 1.88
C ALA A 55 15.16 14.73 3.24
N SER A 56 15.12 16.05 3.40
CA SER A 56 14.63 16.69 4.63
C SER A 56 13.12 16.51 4.78
N GLN A 57 12.37 16.84 3.72
CA GLN A 57 10.91 16.73 3.69
C GLN A 57 10.41 15.32 4.03
N LYS A 58 11.09 14.27 3.55
CA LYS A 58 10.71 12.87 3.85
C LYS A 58 10.84 12.49 5.33
N THR A 59 11.74 13.15 6.07
CA THR A 59 11.93 12.91 7.51
C THR A 59 10.88 13.68 8.32
N GLU A 60 10.52 14.86 7.85
CA GLU A 60 9.53 15.76 8.46
C GLU A 60 8.09 15.24 8.27
N ILE A 61 7.73 14.79 7.07
CA ILE A 61 6.41 14.18 6.75
C ILE A 61 6.11 12.96 7.64
N LEU A 62 7.12 12.20 8.07
CA LEU A 62 6.95 11.02 8.94
C LEU A 62 6.59 11.38 10.39
N SER A 63 6.54 12.68 10.74
CA SER A 63 6.29 13.16 12.11
C SER A 63 4.92 13.81 12.33
N GLN A 64 4.20 14.23 11.28
CA GLN A 64 3.00 15.09 11.38
C GLN A 64 1.93 14.57 12.35
N TYR A 65 1.67 13.25 12.34
CA TYR A 65 0.64 12.61 13.18
C TYR A 65 1.19 11.90 14.43
N LYS A 66 2.47 12.11 14.76
CA LYS A 66 3.15 11.35 15.83
C LYS A 66 2.60 11.67 17.22
N ASP A 67 2.35 12.96 17.49
CA ASP A 67 1.88 13.44 18.80
C ASP A 67 0.36 13.34 18.93
N ARG A 68 -0.37 13.48 17.82
CA ARG A 68 -1.83 13.41 17.74
C ARG A 68 -2.31 12.38 16.70
N PRO A 69 -2.10 11.08 16.94
CA PRO A 69 -2.37 10.02 15.96
C PRO A 69 -3.84 9.76 15.62
N TRP A 70 -4.78 10.39 16.34
CA TRP A 70 -6.21 10.36 15.99
C TRP A 70 -6.55 11.32 14.86
N ASP A 71 -5.82 12.43 14.69
CA ASP A 71 -6.07 13.42 13.63
C ASP A 71 -5.88 12.80 12.23
N TYR A 72 -5.05 11.74 12.10
CA TYR A 72 -4.87 11.02 10.84
C TYR A 72 -6.14 10.29 10.37
N LEU A 73 -7.00 9.79 11.25
CA LEU A 73 -8.25 9.14 10.81
C LEU A 73 -9.34 10.13 10.40
N ASP A 74 -9.13 11.41 10.71
CA ASP A 74 -10.03 12.51 10.35
C ASP A 74 -9.50 13.32 9.15
N SER A 75 -8.37 12.91 8.56
CA SER A 75 -7.80 13.54 7.36
C SER A 75 -8.36 12.95 6.07
N GLU A 76 -8.39 13.79 5.03
CA GLU A 76 -8.75 13.39 3.66
C GLU A 76 -7.87 12.25 3.12
N GLU A 77 -6.57 12.24 3.46
CA GLU A 77 -5.62 11.17 3.09
C GLU A 77 -6.07 9.77 3.54
N TYR A 78 -6.72 9.68 4.71
CA TYR A 78 -7.22 8.41 5.24
C TYR A 78 -8.49 8.00 4.50
N VAL A 79 -9.41 8.94 4.27
CA VAL A 79 -10.66 8.70 3.55
C VAL A 79 -10.39 8.25 2.11
N ASP A 80 -9.47 8.89 1.38
CA ASP A 80 -9.09 8.51 0.01
C ASP A 80 -8.47 7.10 -0.06
N ARG A 81 -7.79 6.67 1.01
CA ARG A 81 -7.05 5.40 1.06
C ARG A 81 -7.88 4.22 1.57
N TYR A 82 -8.80 4.47 2.50
CA TYR A 82 -9.55 3.46 3.24
C TYR A 82 -11.07 3.57 3.08
N GLY A 83 -11.59 4.77 2.85
CA GLY A 83 -13.03 5.08 2.90
C GLY A 83 -13.65 4.63 4.23
N ASP A 84 -14.88 4.13 4.15
CA ASP A 84 -15.64 3.61 5.30
C ASP A 84 -15.17 2.22 5.78
N GLN A 85 -14.14 1.63 5.14
CA GLN A 85 -13.72 0.25 5.40
C GLN A 85 -12.65 0.20 6.50
N PRO A 86 -12.63 -0.85 7.35
CA PRO A 86 -11.63 -0.97 8.40
C PRO A 86 -10.23 -1.14 7.80
N VAL A 87 -9.20 -0.66 8.49
CA VAL A 87 -7.79 -0.63 8.05
C VAL A 87 -7.28 -1.99 7.54
N TRP A 88 -7.80 -3.10 8.08
CA TRP A 88 -7.42 -4.46 7.70
C TRP A 88 -8.18 -5.03 6.49
N ASN A 89 -9.14 -4.31 5.92
CA ASN A 89 -9.84 -4.75 4.72
C ASN A 89 -8.90 -4.83 3.50
N GLY A 90 -9.22 -5.74 2.57
CA GLY A 90 -8.42 -6.02 1.38
C GLY A 90 -7.05 -6.68 1.62
N TYR A 91 -6.58 -6.76 2.88
CA TYR A 91 -5.28 -7.37 3.18
C TYR A 91 -5.36 -8.91 3.21
N ARG A 92 -4.52 -9.56 2.41
CA ARG A 92 -4.41 -11.02 2.33
C ARG A 92 -3.01 -11.49 2.71
N ARG A 93 -2.92 -12.44 3.65
CA ARG A 93 -1.64 -13.09 4.05
C ARG A 93 -1.24 -14.18 3.07
N ASN A 94 -0.03 -14.06 2.53
CA ASN A 94 0.63 -15.14 1.80
C ASN A 94 1.00 -16.28 2.77
N HIS A 95 0.52 -17.49 2.49
CA HIS A 95 0.83 -18.72 3.23
C HIS A 95 0.72 -19.93 2.27
N LYS A 96 1.28 -21.07 2.66
CA LYS A 96 1.22 -22.31 1.87
C LYS A 96 -0.04 -23.11 2.20
N GLY A 97 -0.73 -23.60 1.18
CA GLY A 97 -1.97 -24.38 1.31
C GLY A 97 -3.21 -23.50 1.54
N ALA A 98 -4.36 -24.15 1.70
CA ALA A 98 -5.65 -23.47 1.91
C ALA A 98 -5.87 -23.00 3.36
N ILE A 99 -5.25 -23.67 4.34
CA ILE A 99 -5.44 -23.39 5.77
C ILE A 99 -4.27 -22.51 6.26
N PRO A 100 -4.53 -21.31 6.79
CA PRO A 100 -3.49 -20.44 7.32
C PRO A 100 -2.90 -20.97 8.63
N PRO A 101 -1.61 -20.70 8.91
CA PRO A 101 -1.04 -20.93 10.23
C PRO A 101 -1.78 -20.13 11.30
N GLN A 102 -2.24 -20.84 12.33
CA GLN A 102 -3.01 -20.32 13.49
C GLN A 102 -2.29 -19.24 14.30
N LYS A 103 -0.97 -19.07 14.09
CA LYS A 103 -0.18 -17.99 14.69
C LYS A 103 0.40 -17.12 13.59
N THR A 104 0.22 -15.80 13.72
CA THR A 104 0.82 -14.84 12.78
C THR A 104 2.31 -14.63 13.07
N ARG A 105 3.00 -13.97 12.13
CA ARG A 105 4.43 -13.67 12.25
C ARG A 105 4.71 -12.81 13.50
N LYS A 106 5.87 -12.99 14.14
CA LYS A 106 6.27 -12.24 15.35
C LYS A 106 6.22 -10.71 15.11
N THR A 107 6.93 -10.23 14.09
CA THR A 107 6.96 -8.82 13.67
C THR A 107 6.94 -8.70 12.13
N CYS A 108 6.48 -7.57 11.61
CA CYS A 108 6.66 -7.17 10.20
C CYS A 108 7.95 -6.36 9.97
N ILE A 109 8.35 -5.57 10.97
CA ILE A 109 9.52 -4.69 10.94
C ILE A 109 10.65 -5.38 11.74
N ARG A 110 11.89 -5.34 11.23
CA ARG A 110 13.11 -5.89 11.85
C ARG A 110 14.27 -4.92 11.63
N GLY A 111 14.64 -4.17 12.67
CA GLY A 111 15.45 -2.96 12.48
C GLY A 111 14.76 -2.03 11.48
N ASP A 112 15.50 -1.50 10.53
CA ASP A 112 15.00 -0.57 9.50
C ASP A 112 14.31 -1.29 8.33
N LYS A 113 14.29 -2.63 8.32
CA LYS A 113 13.77 -3.43 7.19
C LYS A 113 12.33 -3.87 7.44
N ILE A 114 11.44 -3.47 6.53
CA ILE A 114 10.04 -3.90 6.47
C ILE A 114 9.94 -5.16 5.58
N CYS A 115 9.15 -6.16 5.99
CA CYS A 115 8.89 -7.33 5.16
C CYS A 115 7.99 -7.00 3.94
N GLY A 116 8.24 -7.63 2.78
CA GLY A 116 7.61 -7.25 1.50
C GLY A 116 6.07 -7.28 1.42
N ASN A 117 5.39 -8.10 2.23
CA ASN A 117 3.94 -7.99 2.45
C ASN A 117 3.72 -7.72 3.95
N PRO A 118 3.75 -6.45 4.42
CA PRO A 118 3.57 -6.09 5.83
C PRO A 118 2.10 -6.06 6.22
N CYS A 119 1.79 -6.26 7.51
CA CYS A 119 0.41 -6.26 7.99
C CYS A 119 -0.24 -4.87 7.96
N PRO A 120 -1.58 -4.74 8.07
CA PRO A 120 -2.30 -3.48 7.87
C PRO A 120 -1.78 -2.28 8.68
N ILE A 121 -1.34 -2.51 9.91
CA ILE A 121 -0.76 -1.48 10.81
C ILE A 121 0.74 -1.20 10.53
N CYS A 122 1.43 -2.08 9.80
CA CYS A 122 2.85 -1.94 9.49
C CYS A 122 3.13 -1.59 8.01
N ARG A 123 2.10 -1.47 7.17
CA ARG A 123 2.24 -0.91 5.81
C ARG A 123 2.33 0.62 5.84
N ASP A 124 1.57 1.24 6.74
CA ASP A 124 1.37 2.68 6.78
C ASP A 124 1.89 3.22 8.12
N ALA A 125 2.85 4.14 8.08
CA ALA A 125 3.50 4.67 9.28
C ALA A 125 2.58 5.55 10.14
N ASN A 126 1.61 6.22 9.50
CA ASN A 126 0.67 7.14 10.13
C ASN A 126 -0.34 6.41 11.04
N ILE A 127 -0.53 5.09 10.87
CA ILE A 127 -1.44 4.27 11.68
C ILE A 127 -0.75 3.88 12.99
N ILE A 128 -0.78 4.79 13.94
CA ILE A 128 -0.17 4.64 15.27
C ILE A 128 -1.22 4.13 16.26
N ILE A 129 -0.96 2.95 16.84
CA ILE A 129 -1.79 2.39 17.93
C ILE A 129 -1.63 3.27 19.18
N HIS A 130 -2.70 3.92 19.63
CA HIS A 130 -2.73 4.70 20.85
C HIS A 130 -4.08 4.53 21.57
N HIS A 131 -4.08 4.55 22.91
CA HIS A 131 -5.29 4.32 23.73
C HIS A 131 -6.36 5.42 23.56
N GLN A 132 -5.97 6.62 23.15
CA GLN A 132 -6.90 7.72 22.85
C GLN A 132 -7.57 7.59 21.47
N ASN A 133 -7.00 6.77 20.58
CA ASN A 133 -7.48 6.61 19.21
C ASN A 133 -8.62 5.57 19.13
N VAL A 134 -9.76 5.92 19.71
CA VAL A 134 -10.97 5.08 19.76
C VAL A 134 -11.41 4.63 18.36
N LYS A 135 -11.40 5.55 17.38
CA LYS A 135 -11.78 5.29 15.97
C LYS A 135 -10.97 4.15 15.36
N LEU A 136 -9.65 4.10 15.62
CA LEU A 136 -8.80 3.01 15.15
C LEU A 136 -9.04 1.71 15.95
N LEU A 137 -9.10 1.79 17.28
CA LEU A 137 -9.22 0.59 18.14
C LEU A 137 -10.54 -0.16 17.92
N GLN A 138 -11.63 0.57 17.72
CA GLN A 138 -12.97 0.02 17.46
C GLN A 138 -13.01 -0.89 16.21
N GLN A 139 -12.22 -0.58 15.18
CA GLN A 139 -12.12 -1.42 13.97
C GLN A 139 -11.54 -2.83 14.22
N PHE A 140 -10.85 -3.02 15.35
CA PHE A 140 -10.29 -4.32 15.77
C PHE A 140 -11.18 -5.05 16.79
N ILE A 141 -12.35 -4.51 17.12
CA ILE A 141 -13.30 -5.05 18.08
C ILE A 141 -14.58 -5.47 17.34
N SER A 142 -15.21 -6.55 17.82
CA SER A 142 -16.53 -6.98 17.37
C SER A 142 -17.64 -6.09 17.95
N PRO A 143 -18.45 -5.40 17.12
CA PRO A 143 -19.47 -4.46 17.63
C PRO A 143 -20.59 -5.15 18.42
N HIS A 144 -20.79 -6.46 18.22
CA HIS A 144 -21.84 -7.23 18.90
C HIS A 144 -21.36 -7.96 20.16
N THR A 145 -20.05 -8.24 20.27
CA THR A 145 -19.52 -9.06 21.38
C THR A 145 -18.47 -8.34 22.23
N GLY A 146 -17.95 -7.18 21.81
CA GLY A 146 -16.86 -6.47 22.51
C GLY A 146 -15.52 -7.22 22.52
N ILE A 147 -15.42 -8.36 21.83
CA ILE A 147 -14.22 -9.19 21.77
C ILE A 147 -13.29 -8.65 20.67
N VAL A 148 -12.00 -8.54 21.00
CA VAL A 148 -10.94 -8.17 20.04
C VAL A 148 -10.76 -9.29 19.02
N TYR A 149 -10.72 -8.94 17.72
CA TYR A 149 -10.52 -9.94 16.67
C TYR A 149 -9.14 -10.61 16.74
N ASP A 150 -9.13 -11.92 16.54
CA ASP A 150 -7.89 -12.70 16.47
C ASP A 150 -7.01 -12.25 15.27
N PRO A 151 -5.66 -12.21 15.42
CA PRO A 151 -4.76 -11.79 14.36
C PRO A 151 -4.78 -12.68 13.10
N THR A 152 -5.37 -13.88 13.15
CA THR A 152 -5.66 -14.67 11.93
C THR A 152 -6.70 -14.01 11.04
N ARG A 153 -7.73 -13.34 11.61
CA ARG A 153 -8.78 -12.60 10.91
C ARG A 153 -8.29 -11.24 10.40
N THR A 154 -7.68 -10.44 11.28
CA THR A 154 -7.21 -9.07 10.93
C THR A 154 -5.83 -9.07 10.25
N GLY A 155 -5.11 -10.19 10.33
CA GLY A 155 -3.85 -10.39 9.63
C GLY A 155 -2.64 -9.64 10.23
N VAL A 156 -2.80 -9.01 11.40
CA VAL A 156 -1.76 -8.25 12.11
C VAL A 156 -0.63 -9.15 12.64
N CYS A 157 0.58 -8.60 12.75
CA CYS A 157 1.68 -9.32 13.38
C CYS A 157 1.54 -9.34 14.91
N ARG A 158 2.07 -10.38 15.57
CA ARG A 158 1.87 -10.60 17.02
C ARG A 158 2.34 -9.41 17.89
N LYS A 159 3.40 -8.70 17.50
CA LYS A 159 3.85 -7.48 18.20
C LYS A 159 2.81 -6.36 18.17
N GLN A 160 2.11 -6.17 17.04
CA GLN A 160 1.03 -5.17 16.96
C GLN A 160 -0.24 -5.67 17.64
N GLN A 161 -0.56 -6.98 17.59
CA GLN A 161 -1.67 -7.52 18.37
C GLN A 161 -1.49 -7.28 19.89
N LYS A 162 -0.28 -7.50 20.42
CA LYS A 162 0.01 -7.23 21.85
C LYS A 162 -0.25 -5.76 22.18
N LYS A 163 0.23 -4.84 21.34
CA LYS A 163 0.01 -3.39 21.47
C LYS A 163 -1.47 -2.99 21.34
N LEU A 164 -2.22 -3.60 20.43
CA LEU A 164 -3.67 -3.38 20.30
C LEU A 164 -4.38 -3.75 21.61
N ASN A 165 -4.12 -4.95 22.13
CA ASN A 165 -4.70 -5.41 23.39
C ASN A 165 -4.34 -4.46 24.54
N GLU A 166 -3.05 -4.14 24.72
CA GLU A 166 -2.58 -3.18 25.73
C GLU A 166 -3.26 -1.80 25.63
N ALA A 167 -3.43 -1.28 24.41
CA ALA A 167 -4.09 0.02 24.19
C ALA A 167 -5.61 -0.04 24.42
N ILE A 168 -6.26 -1.16 24.08
CA ILE A 168 -7.69 -1.42 24.32
C ILE A 168 -7.96 -1.54 25.82
N ASP A 169 -7.14 -2.31 26.54
CA ASP A 169 -7.27 -2.49 27.99
C ASP A 169 -7.00 -1.15 28.72
N THR A 170 -6.00 -0.38 28.27
CA THR A 170 -5.75 0.98 28.79
C THR A 170 -6.93 1.92 28.50
N ALA A 171 -7.48 1.91 27.29
CA ALA A 171 -8.63 2.74 26.93
C ALA A 171 -9.87 2.39 27.78
N ARG A 172 -10.14 1.10 28.01
CA ARG A 172 -11.19 0.61 28.93
C ARG A 172 -10.98 1.09 30.36
N ASN A 173 -9.74 0.98 30.88
CA ASN A 173 -9.39 1.46 32.22
C ASN A 173 -9.57 2.99 32.35
N HIS A 174 -9.39 3.74 31.26
CA HIS A 174 -9.61 5.19 31.19
C HIS A 174 -11.09 5.56 30.93
N GLY A 175 -12.03 4.61 30.98
CA GLY A 175 -13.46 4.83 30.76
C GLY A 175 -13.82 5.21 29.32
N LYS A 176 -12.98 4.91 28.33
CA LYS A 176 -13.31 5.12 26.91
C LYS A 176 -14.25 4.01 26.43
N VAL A 177 -15.35 4.42 25.80
CA VAL A 177 -16.23 3.52 25.06
C VAL A 177 -15.51 3.09 23.77
N LEU A 178 -15.53 1.80 23.46
CA LEU A 178 -14.90 1.15 22.31
C LEU A 178 -15.93 0.24 21.61
#